data_AF-A0A0K9NAI2-F1
#
_entry.id   AF-A0A0K9NAI2-F1
#
_cell.length_a   1.000
_cell.length_b   1.000
_cell.length_c   1.000
_cell.angle_alpha   90.00
_cell.angle_beta   90.00
_cell.angle_gamma   90.00
#
_symmetry.space_group_name_H-M   'P 1'
#
loop_
_entity.id
_entity.type
_entity.pdbx_description
1 polymer ?
#
loop_
_entity_poly.entity_id
_entity_poly.type
_entity_poly.pdbx_seq_one_letter_code
_entity_poly.pdbx_strand_id
1 'polypeptide(L)'
;MNNIPRRHHIVPQCYLKYFVSDSGKIKVFDKLKICEYYASPKDLAVKRDFYRDYLRNNELIWEEFYSMNIENSLPETFEKIINKSTKLKSTEKILVDEVKNKMSIIIITQLFRTEKWRRHSYNSFSPKIPLILKNIKEKLDLLKERTGETYISKTGLEAFAKNQYLELANHEITLNLSHQILMDRNWILIRSKLNDKKIFTSDNPVVLYNEKLKSYKIEDNYITDNNSFIFFLYQRSCF
;
A
#
# COMPACT_ATOMS: atom_id res chain seq x y z
N MET A 1 -31.48 -1.78 -2.27
CA MET A 1 -30.12 -2.19 -2.67
C MET A 1 -29.14 -1.46 -1.78
N ASN A 2 -28.35 -2.18 -0.96
CA ASN A 2 -27.28 -1.54 -0.19
C ASN A 2 -26.29 -0.92 -1.17
N ASN A 3 -25.98 0.36 -1.00
CA ASN A 3 -25.08 1.10 -1.87
C ASN A 3 -23.64 0.66 -1.55
N ILE A 4 -23.18 -0.41 -2.18
CA ILE A 4 -21.88 -0.99 -1.85
C ILE A 4 -20.78 -0.05 -2.38
N PRO A 5 -19.82 0.41 -1.55
CA PRO A 5 -18.77 1.34 -1.99
C PRO A 5 -18.03 0.84 -3.21
N ARG A 6 -17.89 1.68 -4.25
CA ARG A 6 -17.18 1.30 -5.48
C ARG A 6 -15.87 2.05 -5.65
N ARG A 7 -15.60 3.08 -4.86
CA ARG A 7 -14.37 3.89 -4.93
C ARG A 7 -13.44 3.42 -3.82
N HIS A 8 -12.48 2.58 -4.15
CA HIS A 8 -11.57 2.00 -3.17
C HIS A 8 -10.24 2.75 -3.20
N HIS A 9 -9.72 3.08 -2.01
CA HIS A 9 -8.46 3.79 -1.85
C HIS A 9 -7.26 2.84 -1.98
N ILE A 10 -6.42 3.04 -2.99
CA ILE A 10 -5.13 2.36 -3.16
C ILE A 10 -4.15 2.83 -2.09
N VAL A 11 -4.20 4.12 -1.76
CA VAL A 11 -3.45 4.74 -0.67
C VAL A 11 -4.47 5.25 0.35
N PRO A 12 -4.32 4.94 1.66
CA PRO A 12 -5.27 5.32 2.70
C PRO A 12 -5.51 6.80 2.72
N GLN A 13 -6.77 7.15 2.91
CA GLN A 13 -7.13 8.51 3.17
C GLN A 13 -6.46 9.04 4.45
N CYS A 14 -6.33 8.20 5.50
CA CYS A 14 -5.67 8.59 6.75
C CYS A 14 -4.19 8.94 6.56
N TYR A 15 -3.50 8.26 5.64
CA TYR A 15 -2.13 8.60 5.24
C TYR A 15 -2.08 9.89 4.42
N LEU A 16 -2.98 10.05 3.44
CA LEU A 16 -3.00 11.25 2.60
C LEU A 16 -3.27 12.54 3.37
N LYS A 17 -4.00 12.48 4.50
CA LYS A 17 -4.23 13.63 5.40
C LYS A 17 -2.95 14.29 5.89
N TYR A 18 -1.84 13.57 5.95
CA TYR A 18 -0.53 14.09 6.33
C TYR A 18 0.10 15.02 5.27
N PHE A 19 -0.45 15.07 4.06
CA PHE A 19 0.03 15.92 2.96
C PHE A 19 -0.93 17.08 2.63
N VAL A 20 -1.98 17.25 3.43
CA VAL A 20 -3.02 18.27 3.23
C VAL A 20 -2.49 19.65 3.63
N SER A 21 -2.72 20.65 2.78
CA SER A 21 -2.51 22.07 3.12
C SER A 21 -3.64 22.61 4.01
N ASP A 22 -3.49 23.82 4.54
CA ASP A 22 -4.50 24.50 5.38
C ASP A 22 -5.88 24.61 4.70
N SER A 23 -5.92 24.60 3.37
CA SER A 23 -7.16 24.57 2.57
C SER A 23 -7.93 23.25 2.63
N GLY A 24 -7.41 22.23 3.32
CA GLY A 24 -7.99 20.88 3.32
C GLY A 24 -7.71 20.07 2.05
N LYS A 25 -6.88 20.59 1.14
CA LYS A 25 -6.53 19.96 -0.14
C LYS A 25 -5.04 19.65 -0.26
N ILE A 26 -4.72 18.66 -1.09
CA ILE A 26 -3.36 18.27 -1.48
C ILE A 26 -3.07 18.87 -2.86
N LYS A 27 -1.87 19.44 -3.04
CA LYS A 27 -1.36 19.81 -4.37
C LYS A 27 -0.86 18.55 -5.06
N VAL A 28 -1.42 18.22 -6.22
CA VAL A 28 -1.15 16.99 -6.96
C VAL A 28 -0.57 17.30 -8.32
N PHE A 29 0.44 16.53 -8.71
CA PHE A 29 0.97 16.53 -10.08
C PHE A 29 0.54 15.24 -10.78
N ASP A 30 -0.32 15.35 -11.78
CA ASP A 30 -0.70 14.23 -12.65
C ASP A 30 0.39 14.01 -13.69
N LYS A 31 1.11 12.90 -13.59
CA LYS A 31 2.19 12.56 -14.53
C LYS A 31 1.69 12.21 -15.93
N LEU A 32 0.45 11.75 -16.07
CA LEU A 32 -0.13 11.37 -17.37
C LEU A 32 -0.65 12.60 -18.11
N LYS A 33 -1.32 13.49 -17.39
CA LYS A 33 -1.84 14.75 -17.95
C LYS A 33 -0.82 15.88 -17.96
N ILE A 34 0.30 15.70 -17.25
CA ILE A 34 1.37 16.69 -17.07
C ILE A 34 0.79 18.01 -16.57
N CYS A 35 0.01 17.94 -15.47
CA CYS A 35 -0.64 19.12 -14.91
C CYS A 35 -0.70 19.08 -13.38
N GLU A 36 -0.84 20.27 -12.79
CA GLU A 36 -1.02 20.46 -11.36
C GLU A 36 -2.48 20.81 -11.03
N TYR A 37 -3.00 20.24 -9.95
CA TYR A 37 -4.32 20.58 -9.42
C TYR A 37 -4.39 20.36 -7.91
N TYR A 38 -5.46 20.83 -7.29
CA TYR A 38 -5.73 20.61 -5.88
C TYR A 38 -6.91 19.67 -5.69
N ALA A 39 -6.76 18.66 -4.86
CA ALA A 39 -7.82 17.70 -4.58
C ALA A 39 -7.87 17.30 -3.11
N SER A 40 -9.07 16.91 -2.66
CA SER A 40 -9.27 16.40 -1.31
C SER A 40 -8.73 14.96 -1.21
N PRO A 41 -8.24 14.53 -0.02
CA PRO A 41 -7.78 13.15 0.19
C PRO A 41 -8.80 12.08 -0.22
N LYS A 42 -10.10 12.35 -0.04
CA LYS A 42 -11.20 11.44 -0.44
C LYS A 42 -11.29 11.16 -1.95
N ASP A 43 -10.68 12.03 -2.76
CA ASP A 43 -10.76 11.96 -4.22
C ASP A 43 -9.45 11.52 -4.86
N LEU A 44 -8.43 11.23 -4.06
CA LEU A 44 -7.08 10.88 -4.50
C LEU A 44 -6.73 9.42 -4.23
N ALA A 45 -5.88 8.88 -5.11
CA ALA A 45 -5.44 7.48 -5.10
C ALA A 45 -6.61 6.49 -4.98
N VAL A 46 -7.75 6.80 -5.61
CA VAL A 46 -8.94 5.94 -5.65
C VAL A 46 -9.06 5.26 -6.99
N LYS A 47 -9.49 4.00 -6.98
CA LYS A 47 -9.89 3.27 -8.19
C LYS A 47 -11.22 2.59 -7.98
N ARG A 48 -11.97 2.51 -9.07
CA ARG A 48 -13.25 1.83 -9.08
C ARG A 48 -13.04 0.33 -8.89
N ASP A 49 -13.74 -0.27 -7.93
CA ASP A 49 -13.80 -1.70 -7.67
C ASP A 49 -12.42 -2.37 -7.45
N PHE A 50 -11.40 -1.61 -7.01
CA PHE A 50 -10.01 -2.07 -6.95
C PHE A 50 -9.77 -3.28 -6.04
N TYR A 51 -10.52 -3.38 -4.95
CA TYR A 51 -10.44 -4.45 -3.95
C TYR A 51 -11.63 -5.42 -3.99
N ARG A 52 -12.50 -5.32 -4.99
CA ARG A 52 -13.67 -6.20 -5.10
C ARG A 52 -13.24 -7.65 -5.26
N ASP A 53 -13.69 -8.49 -4.34
CA ASP A 53 -13.51 -9.93 -4.44
C ASP A 53 -14.81 -10.68 -4.68
N TYR A 54 -15.18 -10.76 -5.96
CA TYR A 54 -16.40 -11.44 -6.40
C TYR A 54 -16.42 -12.95 -6.12
N LEU A 55 -15.30 -13.58 -5.74
CA LEU A 55 -15.28 -14.98 -5.34
C LEU A 55 -15.77 -15.23 -3.91
N ARG A 56 -15.85 -14.18 -3.09
CA ARG A 56 -16.25 -14.29 -1.68
C ARG A 56 -17.64 -13.69 -1.48
N ASN A 57 -18.37 -14.19 -0.49
CA ASN A 57 -19.68 -13.62 -0.15
C ASN A 57 -19.54 -12.16 0.32
N ASN A 58 -18.45 -11.87 1.03
CA ASN A 58 -18.04 -10.52 1.34
C ASN A 58 -17.04 -10.01 0.29
N GLU A 59 -17.53 -9.25 -0.68
CA GLU A 59 -16.72 -8.66 -1.74
C GLU A 59 -15.77 -7.55 -1.25
N LEU A 60 -16.00 -6.98 -0.06
CA LEU A 60 -15.24 -5.88 0.52
C LEU A 60 -14.18 -6.34 1.52
N ILE A 61 -13.94 -7.65 1.64
CA ILE A 61 -13.05 -8.27 2.63
C ILE A 61 -11.68 -7.57 2.73
N TRP A 62 -11.10 -7.15 1.61
CA TRP A 62 -9.78 -6.51 1.59
C TRP A 62 -9.81 -5.06 2.07
N GLU A 63 -10.88 -4.32 1.74
CA GLU A 63 -11.07 -2.95 2.24
C GLU A 63 -11.29 -2.97 3.76
N GLU A 64 -12.12 -3.89 4.24
CA GLU A 64 -12.36 -4.11 5.66
C GLU A 64 -11.07 -4.55 6.38
N PHE A 65 -10.31 -5.49 5.80
CA PHE A 65 -9.03 -5.94 6.35
C PHE A 65 -8.06 -4.78 6.54
N TYR A 66 -7.86 -3.94 5.51
CA TYR A 66 -6.94 -2.80 5.62
C TYR A 66 -7.43 -1.74 6.60
N SER A 67 -8.74 -1.46 6.61
CA SER A 67 -9.33 -0.52 7.56
C SER A 67 -9.09 -0.97 9.00
N MET A 68 -9.43 -2.23 9.32
CA MET A 68 -9.38 -2.76 10.68
C MET A 68 -7.95 -2.94 11.19
N ASN A 69 -7.08 -3.52 10.37
CA ASN A 69 -5.76 -3.98 10.83
C ASN A 69 -4.65 -2.94 10.64
N ILE A 70 -4.81 -2.00 9.70
CA ILE A 70 -3.73 -1.09 9.29
C ILE A 70 -4.11 0.36 9.54
N GLU A 71 -5.17 0.83 8.89
CA GLU A 71 -5.48 2.26 8.78
C GLU A 71 -5.86 2.89 10.11
N ASN A 72 -6.45 2.11 11.03
CA ASN A 72 -6.76 2.53 12.39
C ASN A 72 -5.50 2.88 13.22
N SER A 73 -4.39 2.18 13.00
CA SER A 73 -3.15 2.37 13.77
C SER A 73 -2.25 3.47 13.23
N LEU A 74 -2.45 3.87 11.97
CA LEU A 74 -1.56 4.78 11.25
C LEU A 74 -1.52 6.17 11.89
N PRO A 75 -2.66 6.83 12.21
CA PRO A 75 -2.62 8.18 12.79
C PRO A 75 -1.91 8.23 14.15
N GLU A 76 -2.24 7.28 15.03
CA GLU A 76 -1.62 7.18 16.36
C GLU A 76 -0.10 6.99 16.25
N THR A 77 0.34 6.11 15.34
CA THR A 77 1.76 5.83 15.11
C THR A 77 2.50 7.06 14.58
N PHE A 78 1.92 7.75 13.60
CA PHE A 78 2.52 8.94 13.01
C PHE A 78 2.59 10.08 14.02
N GLU A 79 1.53 10.33 14.78
CA GLU A 79 1.53 11.35 15.83
C GLU A 79 2.56 11.05 16.92
N LYS A 80 2.76 9.77 17.31
CA LYS A 80 3.83 9.37 18.23
C LYS A 80 5.21 9.74 17.68
N ILE A 81 5.49 9.44 16.41
CA ILE A 81 6.79 9.76 15.79
C ILE A 81 6.97 11.28 15.67
N ILE A 82 5.96 11.99 15.18
CA ILE A 82 5.98 13.44 15.00
C ILE A 82 6.20 14.14 16.33
N ASN A 83 5.36 13.89 17.32
CA ASN A 83 5.42 14.57 18.61
C ASN A 83 6.78 14.35 19.29
N LYS A 84 7.27 13.11 19.31
CA LYS A 84 8.61 12.84 19.83
C LYS A 84 9.66 13.60 19.02
N SER A 85 9.64 13.50 17.69
CA SER A 85 10.60 14.19 16.81
C SER A 85 10.62 15.71 16.97
N THR A 86 9.51 16.34 17.33
CA THR A 86 9.43 17.80 17.56
C THR A 86 9.89 18.22 18.96
N LYS A 87 9.74 17.36 19.97
CA LYS A 87 9.96 17.68 21.39
C LYS A 87 11.30 17.17 21.95
N LEU A 88 12.12 16.52 21.13
CA LEU A 88 13.33 15.84 21.59
C LEU A 88 14.27 16.77 22.39
N LYS A 89 14.45 16.44 23.67
CA LYS A 89 15.74 16.59 24.36
C LYS A 89 16.65 15.47 23.86
N SER A 90 17.94 15.76 23.71
CA SER A 90 18.97 15.04 22.94
C SER A 90 19.12 13.50 23.07
N THR A 91 18.40 12.79 23.94
CA THR A 91 18.70 11.39 24.30
C THR A 91 17.54 10.39 24.11
N GLU A 92 16.32 10.84 23.83
CA GLU A 92 15.20 9.90 23.68
C GLU A 92 15.18 9.21 22.29
N LYS A 93 15.05 7.88 22.30
CA LYS A 93 14.87 7.09 21.06
C LYS A 93 13.42 7.19 20.58
N ILE A 94 13.22 7.66 19.35
CA ILE A 94 11.89 7.70 18.71
C ILE A 94 11.51 6.31 18.19
N LEU A 95 12.43 5.65 17.51
CA LEU A 95 12.24 4.35 16.85
C LEU A 95 12.44 3.20 17.84
N VAL A 96 11.54 3.10 18.82
CA VAL A 96 11.43 1.96 19.74
C VAL A 96 10.66 0.81 19.10
N ASP A 97 10.74 -0.40 19.68
CA ASP A 97 10.16 -1.61 19.09
C ASP A 97 8.65 -1.52 18.86
N GLU A 98 7.90 -0.86 19.75
CA GLU A 98 6.45 -0.61 19.54
C GLU A 98 6.20 0.17 18.24
N VAL A 99 6.99 1.23 17.99
CA VAL A 99 6.86 2.07 16.79
C VAL A 99 7.31 1.30 15.56
N LYS A 100 8.44 0.59 15.64
CA LYS A 100 8.93 -0.23 14.53
C LYS A 100 7.92 -1.32 14.16
N ASN A 101 7.33 -2.00 15.15
CA ASN A 101 6.33 -3.04 14.92
C ASN A 101 5.14 -2.51 14.12
N LYS A 102 4.51 -1.41 14.59
CA LYS A 102 3.38 -0.78 13.87
C LYS A 102 3.79 -0.28 12.49
N MET A 103 4.96 0.37 12.37
CA MET A 103 5.46 0.88 11.10
C MET A 103 5.81 -0.23 10.11
N SER A 104 6.34 -1.37 10.55
CA SER A 104 6.62 -2.52 9.69
C SER A 104 5.35 -3.01 9.02
N ILE A 105 4.28 -3.22 9.81
CA ILE A 105 2.97 -3.65 9.30
C ILE A 105 2.42 -2.63 8.29
N ILE A 106 2.48 -1.33 8.61
CA ILE A 106 2.06 -0.25 7.72
C ILE A 106 2.85 -0.28 6.41
N ILE A 107 4.18 -0.37 6.46
CA ILE A 107 5.05 -0.35 5.27
C ILE A 107 4.78 -1.57 4.38
N ILE A 108 4.69 -2.77 4.95
CA ILE A 108 4.50 -4.02 4.19
C ILE A 108 3.17 -4.00 3.46
N THR A 109 2.09 -3.68 4.18
CA THR A 109 0.75 -3.67 3.59
C THR A 109 0.58 -2.54 2.57
N GLN A 110 1.21 -1.38 2.81
CA GLN A 110 1.26 -0.30 1.84
C GLN A 110 2.06 -0.66 0.58
N LEU A 111 3.14 -1.43 0.72
CA LEU A 111 3.92 -1.90 -0.41
C LEU A 111 3.08 -2.84 -1.28
N PHE A 112 2.57 -3.91 -0.68
CA PHE A 112 1.90 -5.00 -1.39
C PHE A 112 0.56 -4.60 -2.02
N ARG A 113 -0.19 -3.68 -1.43
CA ARG A 113 -1.51 -3.32 -1.97
C ARG A 113 -1.47 -2.39 -3.20
N THR A 114 -0.32 -1.80 -3.51
CA THR A 114 -0.19 -0.86 -4.63
C THR A 114 -0.42 -1.54 -5.98
N GLU A 115 -0.93 -0.79 -6.94
CA GLU A 115 -1.13 -1.32 -8.30
C GLU A 115 0.18 -1.77 -8.94
N LYS A 116 1.29 -1.06 -8.68
CA LYS A 116 2.61 -1.42 -9.22
C LYS A 116 3.01 -2.82 -8.76
N TRP A 117 2.88 -3.12 -7.46
CA TRP A 117 3.16 -4.44 -6.90
C TRP A 117 2.18 -5.50 -7.38
N ARG A 118 0.88 -5.23 -7.32
CA ARG A 118 -0.14 -6.17 -7.82
C ARG A 118 0.12 -6.57 -9.27
N ARG A 119 0.48 -5.61 -10.14
CA ARG A 119 0.77 -5.88 -11.55
C ARG A 119 2.08 -6.62 -11.75
N HIS A 120 3.14 -6.26 -11.03
CA HIS A 120 4.41 -6.99 -11.09
C HIS A 120 4.21 -8.44 -10.64
N SER A 121 3.58 -8.65 -9.49
CA SER A 121 3.26 -9.98 -8.99
C SER A 121 2.34 -10.73 -9.96
N TYR A 122 1.31 -10.10 -10.52
CA TYR A 122 0.49 -10.71 -11.57
C TYR A 122 1.33 -11.18 -12.74
N ASN A 123 2.21 -10.36 -13.30
CA ASN A 123 3.05 -10.75 -14.44
C ASN A 123 4.00 -11.90 -14.09
N SER A 124 4.53 -11.90 -12.86
CA SER A 124 5.43 -12.96 -12.37
C SER A 124 4.71 -14.28 -12.05
N PHE A 125 3.47 -14.22 -11.57
CA PHE A 125 2.69 -15.38 -11.15
C PHE A 125 1.71 -15.88 -12.23
N SER A 126 1.22 -15.04 -13.14
CA SER A 126 0.17 -15.38 -14.12
C SER A 126 0.47 -16.64 -14.94
N PRO A 127 1.71 -16.90 -15.39
CA PRO A 127 2.01 -18.15 -16.09
C PRO A 127 1.90 -19.40 -15.19
N LYS A 128 2.04 -19.24 -13.87
CA LYS A 128 2.04 -20.31 -12.86
C LYS A 128 0.72 -20.42 -12.09
N ILE A 129 -0.16 -19.43 -12.17
CA ILE A 129 -1.47 -19.42 -11.48
C ILE A 129 -2.33 -20.62 -11.84
N PRO A 130 -2.44 -21.04 -13.12
CA PRO A 130 -3.15 -22.27 -13.47
C PRO A 130 -2.54 -23.54 -12.86
N LEU A 131 -1.24 -23.54 -12.57
CA LEU A 131 -0.50 -24.69 -12.02
C LEU A 131 -0.56 -24.77 -10.49
N ILE A 132 -0.75 -23.64 -9.81
CA ILE A 132 -0.76 -23.55 -8.34
C ILE A 132 -2.17 -23.79 -7.77
N LEU A 133 -3.22 -23.56 -8.56
CA LEU A 133 -4.59 -23.54 -8.06
C LEU A 133 -5.33 -24.85 -8.28
N LYS A 134 -5.53 -25.58 -7.19
CA LYS A 134 -6.54 -26.64 -7.11
C LYS A 134 -7.93 -26.04 -7.42
N ASN A 135 -8.74 -26.75 -8.20
CA ASN A 135 -10.13 -26.39 -8.53
C ASN A 135 -10.34 -25.07 -9.31
N ILE A 136 -9.42 -24.73 -10.22
CA ILE A 136 -9.55 -23.52 -11.06
C ILE A 136 -10.89 -23.46 -11.82
N LYS A 137 -11.41 -24.62 -12.28
CA LYS A 137 -12.70 -24.70 -12.99
C LYS A 137 -13.86 -24.24 -12.11
N GLU A 138 -13.95 -24.76 -10.87
CA GLU A 138 -15.01 -24.39 -9.92
C GLU A 138 -14.97 -22.89 -9.60
N LYS A 139 -13.76 -22.33 -9.39
CA LYS A 139 -13.60 -20.89 -9.14
C LYS A 139 -14.00 -20.04 -10.35
N LEU A 140 -13.69 -20.49 -11.57
CA LEU A 140 -14.12 -19.80 -12.79
C LEU A 140 -15.64 -19.88 -12.99
N ASP A 141 -16.27 -21.00 -12.68
CA ASP A 141 -17.73 -21.16 -12.77
C ASP A 141 -18.45 -20.29 -11.72
N LEU A 142 -17.94 -20.19 -10.49
CA LEU A 142 -18.45 -19.26 -9.47
C LEU A 142 -18.32 -17.79 -9.92
N LEU A 143 -17.22 -17.42 -10.59
CA LEU A 143 -17.07 -16.09 -11.17
C LEU A 143 -18.13 -15.82 -12.24
N LYS A 144 -18.39 -16.78 -13.15
CA LYS A 144 -19.45 -16.66 -14.17
C LYS A 144 -20.79 -16.34 -13.54
N GLU A 145 -21.17 -17.13 -12.53
CA GLU A 145 -22.45 -17.02 -11.87
C GLU A 145 -22.67 -15.62 -11.29
N ARG A 146 -21.62 -15.03 -10.70
CA ARG A 146 -21.70 -13.76 -9.98
C ARG A 146 -21.49 -12.52 -10.84
N THR A 147 -20.76 -12.64 -11.94
CA THR A 147 -20.32 -11.49 -12.75
C THR A 147 -20.76 -11.55 -14.22
N GLY A 148 -21.39 -12.64 -14.64
CA GLY A 148 -21.77 -12.92 -16.03
C GLY A 148 -20.60 -13.41 -16.89
N GLU A 149 -20.91 -13.89 -18.10
CA GLU A 149 -19.90 -14.46 -19.03
C GLU A 149 -18.83 -13.45 -19.47
N THR A 150 -19.17 -12.16 -19.50
CA THR A 150 -18.26 -11.06 -19.89
C THR A 150 -17.02 -10.95 -19.01
N TYR A 151 -17.10 -11.39 -17.75
CA TYR A 151 -15.97 -11.30 -16.85
C TYR A 151 -14.88 -12.33 -17.20
N ILE A 152 -15.19 -13.51 -17.76
CA ILE A 152 -14.14 -14.49 -18.11
C ILE A 152 -13.34 -14.12 -19.37
N SER A 153 -13.59 -12.95 -19.94
CA SER A 153 -12.61 -12.30 -20.78
C SER A 153 -11.27 -12.18 -20.05
N LYS A 154 -10.19 -11.86 -20.78
CA LYS A 154 -8.85 -11.57 -20.23
C LYS A 154 -8.90 -10.72 -18.94
N THR A 155 -9.87 -9.81 -18.85
CA THR A 155 -10.11 -8.93 -17.70
C THR A 155 -10.48 -9.65 -16.40
N GLY A 156 -11.29 -10.71 -16.41
CA GLY A 156 -11.63 -11.42 -15.15
C GLY A 156 -10.62 -12.48 -14.75
N LEU A 157 -9.86 -13.04 -15.69
CA LEU A 157 -8.65 -13.82 -15.34
C LEU A 157 -7.62 -12.93 -14.65
N GLU A 158 -7.43 -11.69 -15.13
CA GLU A 158 -6.60 -10.70 -14.44
C GLU A 158 -7.15 -10.37 -13.05
N ALA A 159 -8.46 -10.16 -12.91
CA ALA A 159 -9.07 -9.85 -11.60
C ALA A 159 -8.95 -11.02 -10.62
N PHE A 160 -9.18 -12.25 -11.09
CA PHE A 160 -9.00 -13.48 -10.33
C PHE A 160 -7.59 -13.59 -9.77
N ALA A 161 -6.59 -13.46 -10.64
CA ALA A 161 -5.19 -13.52 -10.27
C ALA A 161 -4.80 -12.41 -9.28
N LYS A 162 -5.33 -11.20 -9.47
CA LYS A 162 -5.14 -10.07 -8.54
C LYS A 162 -5.72 -10.35 -7.15
N ASN A 163 -6.81 -11.12 -7.04
CA ASN A 163 -7.40 -11.49 -5.74
C ASN A 163 -6.59 -12.59 -5.06
N GLN A 164 -6.12 -13.60 -5.81
CA GLN A 164 -5.22 -14.62 -5.28
C GLN A 164 -3.89 -14.02 -4.81
N TYR A 165 -3.40 -12.98 -5.49
CA TYR A 165 -2.26 -12.22 -4.99
C TYR A 165 -2.56 -11.53 -3.65
N LEU A 166 -3.71 -10.86 -3.50
CA LEU A 166 -4.05 -10.23 -2.21
C LEU A 166 -4.18 -11.26 -1.09
N GLU A 167 -4.69 -12.46 -1.39
CA GLU A 167 -4.72 -13.57 -0.46
C GLU A 167 -3.32 -13.99 -0.01
N LEU A 168 -2.40 -14.18 -0.95
CA LEU A 168 -1.01 -14.51 -0.65
C LEU A 168 -0.28 -13.38 0.10
N ALA A 169 -0.47 -12.15 -0.34
CA ALA A 169 0.23 -10.97 0.19
C ALA A 169 -0.20 -10.64 1.62
N ASN A 170 -1.46 -10.91 1.97
CA ASN A 170 -2.00 -10.69 3.30
C ASN A 170 -2.07 -12.00 4.13
N HIS A 171 -1.53 -13.11 3.62
CA HIS A 171 -1.44 -14.35 4.38
C HIS A 171 -0.50 -14.16 5.58
N GLU A 172 -0.88 -14.75 6.73
CA GLU A 172 -0.16 -14.59 8.00
C GLU A 172 1.35 -14.89 7.86
N ILE A 173 1.71 -15.98 7.21
CA ILE A 173 3.13 -16.34 6.97
C ILE A 173 3.87 -15.25 6.19
N THR A 174 3.27 -14.73 5.10
CA THR A 174 3.88 -13.69 4.27
C THR A 174 4.09 -12.40 5.06
N LEU A 175 3.07 -12.01 5.84
CA LEU A 175 3.12 -10.81 6.68
C LEU A 175 4.15 -10.97 7.80
N ASN A 176 4.14 -12.09 8.53
CA ASN A 176 5.07 -12.36 9.63
C ASN A 176 6.52 -12.41 9.16
N LEU A 177 6.80 -13.07 8.03
CA LEU A 177 8.16 -13.12 7.46
C LEU A 177 8.63 -11.72 7.04
N SER A 178 7.79 -10.99 6.30
CA SER A 178 8.11 -9.64 5.85
C SER A 178 8.30 -8.68 7.03
N HIS A 179 7.49 -8.85 8.08
CA HIS A 179 7.55 -8.07 9.32
C HIS A 179 8.86 -8.31 10.05
N GLN A 180 9.23 -9.58 10.26
CA GLN A 180 10.47 -9.92 10.93
C GLN A 180 11.68 -9.34 10.19
N ILE A 181 11.69 -9.44 8.85
CA ILE A 181 12.75 -8.85 8.02
C ILE A 181 12.85 -7.33 8.22
N LEU A 182 11.72 -6.62 8.32
CA LEU A 182 11.75 -5.20 8.60
C LEU A 182 12.22 -4.90 10.03
N MET A 183 11.84 -5.71 11.02
CA MET A 183 12.28 -5.54 12.40
C MET A 183 13.80 -5.72 12.55
N ASP A 184 14.38 -6.66 11.80
CA ASP A 184 15.82 -6.97 11.84
C ASP A 184 16.69 -5.95 11.09
N ARG A 185 16.08 -5.05 10.31
CA ARG A 185 16.80 -3.99 9.59
C ARG A 185 17.21 -2.84 10.51
N ASN A 186 18.20 -2.08 10.05
CA ASN A 186 18.53 -0.79 10.63
C ASN A 186 17.51 0.27 10.20
N TRP A 187 16.93 0.97 11.18
CA TRP A 187 15.96 2.04 10.94
C TRP A 187 16.60 3.40 11.17
N ILE A 188 16.43 4.29 10.20
CA ILE A 188 16.90 5.67 10.28
C ILE A 188 15.69 6.58 10.07
N LEU A 189 15.45 7.49 11.01
CA LEU A 189 14.47 8.55 10.84
C LEU A 189 15.18 9.80 10.33
N ILE A 190 14.82 10.23 9.13
CA ILE A 190 15.34 11.47 8.53
C ILE A 190 14.26 12.53 8.62
N ARG A 191 14.61 13.69 9.20
CA ARG A 191 13.73 14.85 9.31
C ARG A 191 14.27 15.97 8.43
N SER A 192 13.44 16.50 7.54
CA SER A 192 13.78 17.74 6.82
C SER A 192 13.87 18.92 7.80
N LYS A 193 14.75 19.88 7.53
CA LYS A 193 14.71 21.17 8.23
C LYS A 193 13.36 21.85 7.96
N LEU A 194 12.87 22.58 8.97
CA LEU A 194 11.71 23.47 8.82
C LEU A 194 11.94 24.40 7.61
N ASN A 195 10.93 24.54 6.76
CA ASN A 195 10.88 25.43 5.59
C ASN A 195 11.78 25.10 4.38
N ASP A 196 12.64 24.10 4.43
CA ASP A 196 13.61 23.85 3.34
C ASP A 196 13.05 23.00 2.18
N LYS A 197 12.32 21.92 2.47
CA LYS A 197 11.86 20.97 1.43
C LYS A 197 10.51 20.36 1.76
N LYS A 198 9.59 20.42 0.78
CA LYS A 198 8.33 19.67 0.82
C LYS A 198 8.62 18.21 0.49
N ILE A 199 8.05 17.30 1.27
CA ILE A 199 8.11 15.86 1.03
C ILE A 199 6.91 15.50 0.17
N PHE A 200 7.15 14.79 -0.92
CA PHE A 200 6.11 14.33 -1.82
C PHE A 200 5.85 12.85 -1.61
N THR A 201 4.60 12.43 -1.80
CA THR A 201 4.22 11.02 -1.90
C THR A 201 3.63 10.74 -3.28
N SER A 202 3.29 9.48 -3.54
CA SER A 202 2.66 9.05 -4.79
C SER A 202 1.65 7.93 -4.52
N ASP A 203 1.03 7.43 -5.58
CA ASP A 203 0.20 6.21 -5.52
C ASP A 203 1.00 4.96 -5.10
N ASN A 204 2.33 5.07 -4.93
CA ASN A 204 3.23 4.07 -4.40
C ASN A 204 4.07 4.70 -3.26
N PRO A 205 3.53 4.75 -2.03
CA PRO A 205 4.15 5.52 -0.93
C PRO A 205 5.40 4.86 -0.35
N VAL A 206 5.62 3.57 -0.62
CA VAL A 206 6.83 2.84 -0.24
C VAL A 206 7.73 2.70 -1.47
N VAL A 207 8.96 3.18 -1.36
CA VAL A 207 9.96 3.13 -2.43
C VAL A 207 11.09 2.21 -2.01
N LEU A 208 11.48 1.32 -2.92
CA LEU A 208 12.63 0.44 -2.77
C LEU A 208 13.74 0.89 -3.71
N TYR A 209 14.98 0.82 -3.24
CA TYR A 209 16.16 1.12 -4.04
C TYR A 209 17.26 0.11 -3.76
N ASN A 210 17.69 -0.59 -4.79
CA ASN A 210 18.75 -1.58 -4.72
C ASN A 210 20.08 -0.89 -4.93
N GLU A 211 20.91 -0.85 -3.90
CA GLU A 211 22.19 -0.13 -3.95
C GLU A 211 23.24 -0.82 -4.82
N LYS A 212 23.20 -2.15 -4.88
CA LYS A 212 24.12 -2.93 -5.73
C LYS A 212 23.79 -2.74 -7.20
N LEU A 213 22.50 -2.73 -7.55
CA LEU A 213 22.02 -2.57 -8.93
C LEU A 213 21.78 -1.11 -9.34
N LYS A 214 21.88 -0.17 -8.39
CA LYS A 214 21.58 1.26 -8.58
C LYS A 214 20.21 1.49 -9.21
N SER A 215 19.20 0.76 -8.72
CA SER A 215 17.89 0.66 -9.40
C SER A 215 16.70 0.86 -8.47
N TYR A 216 15.69 1.59 -8.97
CA TYR A 216 14.35 1.73 -8.37
C TYR A 216 13.29 0.85 -9.05
N LYS A 217 13.70 0.01 -10.00
CA LYS A 217 12.80 -0.87 -10.73
C LYS A 217 12.27 -1.97 -9.81
N ILE A 218 11.00 -2.33 -9.97
CA ILE A 218 10.35 -3.25 -9.03
C ILE A 218 10.92 -4.66 -9.11
N GLU A 219 11.33 -5.08 -10.31
CA GLU A 219 11.97 -6.37 -10.58
C GLU A 219 13.34 -6.54 -9.90
N ASP A 220 14.02 -5.44 -9.58
CA ASP A 220 15.35 -5.41 -8.97
C ASP A 220 15.28 -5.30 -7.43
N ASN A 221 14.08 -5.16 -6.87
CA ASN A 221 13.87 -4.67 -5.51
C ASN A 221 12.90 -5.55 -4.72
N TYR A 222 13.40 -6.23 -3.70
CA TYR A 222 12.61 -7.09 -2.81
C TYR A 222 12.82 -6.71 -1.36
N ILE A 223 11.76 -6.84 -0.54
CA ILE A 223 11.84 -6.55 0.89
C ILE A 223 12.86 -7.44 1.62
N THR A 224 13.12 -8.63 1.08
CA THR A 224 14.07 -9.63 1.56
C THR A 224 15.52 -9.34 1.18
N ASP A 225 15.78 -8.44 0.23
CA ASP A 225 17.15 -8.17 -0.24
C ASP A 225 17.85 -7.17 0.67
N ASN A 226 18.93 -7.60 1.32
CA ASN A 226 19.74 -6.76 2.22
C ASN A 226 20.41 -5.57 1.51
N ASN A 227 20.52 -5.59 0.18
CA ASN A 227 21.03 -4.46 -0.62
C ASN A 227 19.96 -3.39 -0.91
N SER A 228 18.69 -3.67 -0.57
CA SER A 228 17.58 -2.76 -0.81
C SER A 228 17.37 -1.80 0.37
N PHE A 229 17.41 -0.50 0.08
CA PHE A 229 16.91 0.55 0.96
C PHE A 229 15.40 0.68 0.80
N ILE A 230 14.71 0.87 1.93
CA ILE A 230 13.26 1.00 2.00
C ILE A 230 12.92 2.39 2.52
N PHE A 231 12.23 3.17 1.69
CA PHE A 231 11.82 4.52 2.03
C PHE A 231 10.30 4.58 2.18
N PHE A 232 9.86 5.17 3.29
CA PHE A 232 8.46 5.48 3.51
C PHE A 232 8.35 6.90 4.06
N LEU A 233 7.63 7.73 3.32
CA LEU A 233 7.62 9.17 3.51
C LEU A 233 6.29 9.60 4.13
N TYR A 234 6.34 10.55 5.06
CA TYR A 234 5.16 11.29 5.50
C TYR A 234 5.58 12.73 5.80
N GLN A 235 4.61 13.63 5.74
CA GLN A 235 4.79 15.04 6.09
C GLN A 235 3.80 15.39 7.20
N ARG A 236 4.09 16.39 8.02
CA ARG A 236 3.03 17.13 8.70
C ARG A 236 3.10 18.52 8.13
N SER A 237 1.97 19.03 7.65
CA SER A 237 1.86 20.45 7.32
C SER A 237 1.95 21.22 8.64
N CYS A 238 3.17 21.64 8.96
CA CYS A 238 3.44 22.65 9.96
C CYS A 238 3.97 23.85 9.18
N PHE A 239 3.26 24.97 9.25
CA PHE A 239 3.86 26.29 9.13
C PHE A 239 3.90 26.89 10.54
#